data_AF-A0A2V1A596-F1
#
_entry.id   AF-A0A2V1A596-F1
#
_cell.length_a   1.000
_cell.length_b   1.000
_cell.length_c   1.000
_cell.angle_alpha   90.00
_cell.angle_beta   90.00
_cell.angle_gamma   90.00
#
_symmetry.space_group_name_H-M   'P 1'
#
loop_
_entity.id
_entity.type
_entity.pdbx_description
1 polymer ?
#
loop_
_entity_poly.entity_id
_entity_poly.type
_entity_poly.pdbx_seq_one_letter_code
_entity_poly.pdbx_strand_id
1 'polypeptide(L)'
;MGLLAPKSQTNVVFSGTFSFTWLFYLVVGLNIQLLGGTISFLSAISATGYSMFPLVVGALVNGLLIKWRLIRLIIMFILNAWSVYAAQMSLRCSGVLPGRVFLAIYPVALMYAVLSWLVVIT
;
A
#
# COMPACT_ATOMS: atom_id res chain seq x y z
N MET A 1 -5.56 -6.01 -10.13
CA MET A 1 -6.50 -4.96 -10.59
C MET A 1 -6.78 -5.06 -12.09
N GLY A 2 -5.79 -5.05 -12.99
CA GLY A 2 -6.04 -5.17 -14.43
C GLY A 2 -6.86 -6.40 -14.87
N LEU A 3 -6.65 -7.56 -14.23
CA LEU A 3 -7.40 -8.80 -14.53
C LEU A 3 -8.90 -8.74 -14.22
N LEU A 4 -9.33 -7.83 -13.34
CA LEU A 4 -10.73 -7.73 -12.88
C LEU A 4 -11.50 -6.62 -13.62
N ALA A 5 -10.79 -5.75 -14.35
CA ALA A 5 -11.39 -4.64 -15.07
C ALA A 5 -12.03 -5.09 -16.41
N PRO A 6 -13.09 -4.40 -16.89
CA PRO A 6 -13.64 -4.64 -18.23
C PRO A 6 -12.55 -4.52 -19.29
N LYS A 7 -12.54 -5.40 -20.31
CA LYS A 7 -11.46 -5.49 -21.33
C LYS A 7 -11.13 -4.16 -22.04
N SER A 8 -12.07 -3.22 -22.09
CA SER A 8 -11.87 -1.88 -22.66
C SER A 8 -11.03 -0.95 -21.77
N GLN A 9 -11.02 -1.17 -20.45
CA GLN A 9 -10.43 -0.26 -19.44
C GLN A 9 -9.22 -0.86 -18.72
N THR A 10 -8.90 -2.13 -18.96
CA THR A 10 -7.77 -2.84 -18.31
C THR A 10 -6.45 -2.09 -18.40
N ASN A 11 -6.10 -1.56 -19.59
CA ASN A 11 -4.85 -0.81 -19.77
C ASN A 11 -4.82 0.49 -18.97
N VAL A 12 -5.94 1.20 -18.91
CA VAL A 12 -6.04 2.48 -18.18
C VAL A 12 -5.92 2.25 -16.68
N VAL A 13 -6.62 1.24 -16.15
CA VAL A 13 -6.58 0.89 -14.72
C VAL A 13 -5.20 0.37 -14.32
N PHE A 14 -4.57 -0.46 -15.14
CA PHE A 14 -3.22 -0.97 -14.87
C PHE A 14 -2.19 0.16 -14.85
N SER A 15 -2.11 0.94 -15.92
CA SER A 15 -1.14 2.03 -16.03
C SER A 15 -1.38 3.11 -14.97
N GLY A 16 -2.65 3.44 -14.68
CA GLY A 16 -3.00 4.38 -13.62
C GLY A 16 -2.55 3.91 -12.24
N THR A 17 -2.84 2.65 -11.88
CA THR A 17 -2.43 2.08 -10.60
C THR A 17 -0.90 2.01 -10.48
N PHE A 18 -0.22 1.61 -11.57
CA PHE A 18 1.24 1.51 -11.61
C PHE A 18 1.93 2.87 -11.42
N SER A 19 1.51 3.88 -12.19
CA SER A 19 2.06 5.24 -12.08
C SER A 19 1.80 5.85 -10.71
N PHE A 20 0.60 5.64 -10.16
CA PHE A 20 0.25 6.14 -8.83
C PHE A 20 1.09 5.48 -7.73
N THR A 21 1.29 4.16 -7.81
CA THR A 21 2.12 3.41 -6.84
C THR A 21 3.56 3.91 -6.85
N TRP A 22 4.13 4.16 -8.03
CA TRP A 22 5.48 4.71 -8.17
C TRP A 22 5.60 6.11 -7.58
N LEU A 23 4.63 6.98 -7.82
CA LEU A 23 4.60 8.33 -7.24
C LEU A 23 4.62 8.27 -5.70
N PHE A 24 3.83 7.39 -5.10
CA PHE A 24 3.83 7.20 -3.65
C PHE A 24 5.14 6.63 -3.12
N TYR A 25 5.78 5.70 -3.83
CA TYR A 25 7.10 5.20 -3.42
C TYR A 25 8.16 6.29 -3.42
N LEU A 26 8.13 7.22 -4.39
CA LEU A 26 9.02 8.39 -4.38
C LEU A 26 8.73 9.28 -3.16
N VAL A 27 7.46 9.60 -2.89
CA VAL A 27 7.06 10.45 -1.76
C VAL A 27 7.43 9.81 -0.41
N VAL A 28 7.15 8.51 -0.23
CA VAL A 28 7.49 7.74 0.98
C VAL A 28 9.00 7.69 1.18
N GLY A 29 9.76 7.36 0.12
CA GLY A 29 11.21 7.27 0.20
C GLY A 29 11.85 8.63 0.54
N LEU A 30 11.39 9.72 -0.08
CA LEU A 30 11.84 11.08 0.24
C LEU A 30 11.47 11.47 1.67
N ASN A 31 10.26 11.15 2.13
CA ASN A 31 9.83 11.46 3.49
C ASN A 31 10.72 10.76 4.53
N ILE A 32 11.02 9.47 4.34
CA ILE A 32 11.88 8.70 5.24
C ILE A 32 13.32 9.25 5.26
N GLN A 33 13.86 9.64 4.10
CA GLN A 33 15.18 10.28 4.03
C GLN A 33 15.21 11.66 4.69
N LEU A 34 14.22 12.52 4.44
CA LEU A 34 14.11 13.86 5.01
C LEU A 34 13.93 13.84 6.54
N LEU A 35 13.32 12.77 7.07
CA LEU A 35 13.20 12.56 8.51
C LEU A 35 14.52 12.21 9.21
N GLY A 36 15.62 12.06 8.44
CA GLY A 36 16.94 11.70 8.94
C GLY A 36 17.07 10.22 9.27
N GLY A 37 16.29 9.36 8.61
CA GLY A 37 16.39 7.91 8.79
C GLY A 37 17.75 7.38 8.31
N THR A 38 18.33 6.43 9.04
CA THR A 38 19.58 5.74 8.68
C THR A 38 19.42 4.75 7.50
N ILE A 39 18.23 4.68 6.92
CA ILE A 39 17.82 3.70 5.92
C ILE A 39 18.03 4.27 4.52
N SER A 40 18.65 3.51 3.64
CA SER A 40 18.76 3.83 2.22
C SER A 40 17.38 3.94 1.56
N PHE A 41 17.20 4.91 0.66
CA PHE A 41 15.96 5.15 -0.10
C PHE A 41 15.34 3.87 -0.69
N LEU A 42 16.16 3.04 -1.34
CA LEU A 42 15.70 1.80 -1.97
C LEU A 42 15.25 0.73 -0.97
N SER A 43 15.88 0.67 0.21
CA SER A 43 15.49 -0.24 1.29
C SER A 43 14.15 0.17 1.91
N ALA A 44 13.91 1.49 2.00
CA ALA A 44 12.62 2.01 2.46
C ALA A 44 11.49 1.67 1.48
N ILE A 45 11.74 1.81 0.16
CA ILE A 45 10.80 1.40 -0.88
C ILE A 45 10.53 -0.10 -0.81
N SER A 46 11.58 -0.93 -0.68
CA SER A 46 11.39 -2.39 -0.63
C SER A 46 10.60 -2.80 0.61
N ALA A 47 10.93 -2.28 1.79
CA ALA A 47 10.21 -2.55 3.03
C ALA A 47 8.72 -2.17 2.93
N THR A 48 8.43 -1.00 2.33
CA THR A 48 7.05 -0.54 2.08
C THR A 48 6.32 -1.44 1.08
N GLY A 49 7.01 -1.97 0.07
CA GLY A 49 6.45 -2.94 -0.86
C GLY A 49 6.14 -4.28 -0.19
N TYR A 50 7.01 -4.78 0.69
CA TYR A 50 6.80 -6.05 1.39
C TYR A 50 5.58 -6.01 2.31
N SER A 51 5.36 -4.92 3.05
CA SER A 51 4.18 -4.76 3.90
C SER A 51 2.86 -4.60 3.12
N MET A 52 2.90 -4.40 1.80
CA MET A 52 1.73 -4.40 0.92
C MET A 52 1.20 -5.81 0.63
N PHE A 53 1.94 -6.87 0.94
CA PHE A 53 1.59 -8.24 0.59
C PHE A 53 0.17 -8.67 1.05
N PRO A 54 -0.27 -8.44 2.30
CA PRO A 54 -1.63 -8.77 2.75
C PRO A 54 -2.72 -8.10 1.89
N LEU A 55 -2.48 -6.86 1.47
CA LEU A 55 -3.40 -6.10 0.62
C LEU A 55 -3.54 -6.75 -0.77
N VAL A 56 -2.42 -7.20 -1.36
CA VAL A 56 -2.42 -7.88 -2.66
C VAL A 56 -3.16 -9.22 -2.58
N VAL A 57 -2.91 -10.01 -1.54
CA VAL A 57 -3.63 -11.27 -1.30
C VAL A 57 -5.12 -11.00 -1.15
N GLY A 58 -5.50 -10.00 -0.35
CA GLY A 58 -6.87 -9.54 -0.23
C GLY A 58 -7.51 -9.19 -1.55
N ALA A 59 -6.76 -8.54 -2.45
CA ALA A 59 -7.28 -8.10 -3.74
C ALA A 59 -7.55 -9.29 -4.68
N LEU A 60 -6.70 -10.31 -4.63
CA LEU A 60 -6.90 -11.56 -5.37
C LEU A 60 -8.13 -12.31 -4.84
N VAL A 61 -8.23 -12.47 -3.51
CA VAL A 61 -9.36 -13.16 -2.85
C VAL A 61 -10.68 -12.43 -3.13
N ASN A 62 -10.72 -11.12 -2.95
CA ASN A 62 -11.93 -10.33 -3.20
C ASN A 62 -12.35 -10.30 -4.68
N GLY A 63 -11.39 -10.34 -5.60
CA GLY A 63 -11.65 -10.39 -7.02
C GLY A 63 -12.26 -11.72 -7.50
N LEU A 64 -11.89 -12.83 -6.86
CA LEU A 64 -12.28 -14.17 -7.30
C LEU A 64 -13.51 -14.73 -6.57
N LEU A 65 -13.66 -14.43 -5.28
CA LEU A 65 -14.55 -15.18 -4.39
C LEU A 65 -15.74 -14.37 -3.86
N ILE A 66 -15.65 -13.03 -3.83
CA ILE A 66 -16.60 -12.18 -3.08
C ILE A 66 -17.35 -11.23 -4.01
N LYS A 67 -18.66 -11.50 -4.16
CA LYS A 67 -19.60 -10.68 -4.95
C LYS A 67 -20.22 -9.52 -4.15
N TRP A 68 -20.26 -9.63 -2.82
CA TRP A 68 -20.91 -8.63 -1.94
C TRP A 68 -19.95 -7.49 -1.60
N ARG A 69 -20.29 -6.26 -2.02
CA ARG A 69 -19.44 -5.07 -1.84
C ARG A 69 -19.15 -4.74 -0.37
N LEU A 70 -20.11 -4.97 0.54
CA LEU A 70 -19.93 -4.69 1.98
C LEU A 70 -18.88 -5.61 2.62
N ILE A 71 -18.90 -6.90 2.29
CA ILE A 71 -17.92 -7.88 2.80
C ILE A 71 -16.52 -7.55 2.29
N ARG A 72 -16.43 -7.17 1.00
CA ARG A 72 -15.17 -6.72 0.39
C ARG A 72 -14.58 -5.52 1.13
N LEU A 73 -15.41 -4.54 1.48
CA LEU A 73 -14.99 -3.35 2.23
C LEU A 73 -14.45 -3.70 3.61
N ILE A 74 -15.13 -4.57 4.36
CA ILE A 74 -14.70 -4.98 5.71
C ILE A 74 -13.35 -5.72 5.65
N ILE A 75 -13.22 -6.69 4.73
CA ILE A 75 -11.97 -7.47 4.57
C ILE A 75 -10.82 -6.56 4.17
N MET A 76 -11.05 -5.67 3.21
CA MET A 76 -10.06 -4.69 2.76
C MET A 76 -9.63 -3.75 3.89
N PHE A 77 -10.56 -3.29 4.72
CA PHE A 77 -10.25 -2.44 5.86
C PHE A 77 -9.36 -3.15 6.89
N ILE A 78 -9.66 -4.40 7.21
CA ILE A 78 -8.85 -5.21 8.14
C ILE A 78 -7.44 -5.45 7.57
N LEU A 79 -7.35 -5.83 6.30
CA LEU A 79 -6.06 -6.07 5.63
C LEU A 79 -5.25 -4.79 5.48
N ASN A 80 -5.90 -3.66 5.25
CA ASN A 80 -5.24 -2.36 5.22
C ASN A 80 -4.63 -2.03 6.59
N ALA A 81 -5.41 -2.15 7.67
CA ALA A 81 -4.92 -1.94 9.02
C ALA A 81 -3.73 -2.87 9.35
N TRP A 82 -3.80 -4.14 8.91
CA TRP A 82 -2.69 -5.08 9.04
C TRP A 82 -1.45 -4.64 8.27
N SER A 83 -1.61 -4.23 7.00
CA SER A 83 -0.50 -3.75 6.17
C SER A 83 0.16 -2.50 6.76
N VAL A 84 -0.63 -1.56 7.30
CA VAL A 84 -0.11 -0.38 8.01
C VAL A 84 0.67 -0.80 9.25
N TYR A 85 0.14 -1.72 10.06
CA TYR A 85 0.84 -2.23 11.23
C TYR A 85 2.17 -2.92 10.87
N ALA A 86 2.17 -3.77 9.84
CA ALA A 86 3.38 -4.41 9.34
C ALA A 86 4.41 -3.39 8.84
N ALA A 87 3.98 -2.35 8.12
CA ALA A 87 4.84 -1.26 7.68
C ALA A 87 5.44 -0.48 8.86
N GLN A 88 4.65 -0.20 9.90
CA GLN A 88 5.15 0.43 11.14
C GLN A 88 6.23 -0.43 11.80
N MET A 89 6.01 -1.75 11.88
CA MET A 89 6.99 -2.67 12.46
C MET A 89 8.29 -2.69 11.64
N SER A 90 8.20 -2.79 10.32
CA SER A 90 9.37 -2.77 9.43
C SER A 90 10.17 -1.47 9.55
N LEU A 91 9.50 -0.32 9.62
CA LEU A 91 10.17 0.98 9.77
C LEU A 91 10.80 1.15 11.17
N ARG A 92 10.18 0.61 12.23
CA ARG A 92 10.76 0.57 13.58
C ARG A 92 12.03 -0.27 13.63
N CYS A 93 12.01 -1.47 13.06
CA CYS A 93 13.17 -2.36 13.02
C CYS A 93 14.32 -1.80 12.16
N SER A 94 14.01 -0.97 11.17
CA SER A 94 15.01 -0.43 10.25
C SER A 94 15.76 0.80 10.78
N GLY A 95 15.45 1.29 11.99
CA GLY A 95 16.23 2.34 12.66
C GLY A 95 15.69 3.77 12.51
N VAL A 96 14.40 3.95 12.18
CA VAL A 96 13.76 5.29 12.28
C VAL A 96 13.74 5.73 13.75
N LEU A 97 14.15 6.99 14.03
CA LEU A 97 14.22 7.51 15.40
C LEU A 97 12.91 7.27 16.18
N PRO A 98 12.98 6.75 17.42
CA PRO A 98 11.82 6.53 18.27
C PRO A 98 11.18 7.89 18.60
N GLY A 99 10.11 8.23 17.89
CA GLY A 99 9.42 9.52 17.97
C GLY A 99 8.98 10.09 16.62
N ARG A 100 9.66 9.73 15.52
CA ARG A 100 9.33 10.19 14.15
C ARG A 100 8.62 9.16 13.29
N VAL A 101 8.47 7.93 13.79
CA VAL A 101 7.81 6.80 13.10
C VAL A 101 6.38 7.15 12.65
N PHE A 102 5.64 7.92 13.45
CA PHE A 102 4.27 8.33 13.10
C PHE A 102 4.23 9.32 11.92
N LEU A 103 5.25 10.17 11.76
CA LEU A 103 5.35 11.04 10.58
C LEU A 103 5.75 10.24 9.33
N ALA A 104 6.65 9.27 9.48
CA ALA A 104 7.07 8.39 8.40
C ALA A 104 5.94 7.48 7.88
N ILE A 105 5.04 7.03 8.76
CA ILE A 105 3.97 6.11 8.36
C ILE A 105 2.82 6.80 7.61
N TYR A 106 2.64 8.11 7.79
CA TYR A 106 1.51 8.83 7.21
C TYR A 106 1.38 8.66 5.68
N PRO A 107 2.42 8.92 4.86
CA PRO A 107 2.34 8.70 3.42
C PRO A 107 2.18 7.21 3.04
N VAL A 108 2.71 6.29 3.85
CA VAL A 108 2.55 4.84 3.64
C VAL A 108 1.10 4.39 3.85
N ALA A 109 0.49 4.84 4.95
CA ALA A 109 -0.91 4.54 5.25
C ALA A 109 -1.85 5.13 4.19
N LEU A 110 -1.55 6.34 3.72
CA LEU A 110 -2.30 6.95 2.62
C LEU A 110 -2.19 6.13 1.32
N MET A 111 -1.00 5.64 0.98
CA MET A 111 -0.80 4.76 -0.18
C MET A 111 -1.69 3.51 -0.09
N TYR A 112 -1.67 2.82 1.06
CA TYR A 112 -2.45 1.61 1.25
C TYR A 112 -3.96 1.88 1.26
N ALA A 113 -4.41 3.00 1.85
CA ALA A 113 -5.80 3.44 1.79
C ALA A 113 -6.30 3.62 0.35
N VAL A 114 -5.52 4.30 -0.49
CA VAL A 114 -5.91 4.50 -1.89
C VAL A 114 -5.91 3.18 -2.67
N LEU A 115 -4.90 2.33 -2.48
CA LEU A 115 -4.86 1.02 -3.14
C LEU A 115 -6.03 0.13 -2.70
N SER A 116 -6.32 0.08 -1.40
CA SER A 116 -7.46 -0.65 -0.83
C SER A 116 -8.78 -0.17 -1.43
N TRP A 117 -8.94 1.15 -1.60
CA TRP A 117 -10.13 1.74 -2.18
C TRP A 117 -10.29 1.38 -3.67
N LEU A 118 -9.19 1.38 -4.44
CA LEU A 118 -9.19 0.93 -5.83
C LEU A 118 -9.65 -0.53 -5.96
N VAL A 119 -9.32 -1.41 -5.00
CA VAL A 119 -9.81 -2.80 -4.99
C VAL A 119 -11.32 -2.87 -4.71
N VAL A 120 -11.85 -2.00 -3.86
CA VAL A 120 -13.28 -1.98 -3.55
C VAL A 120 -14.10 -1.53 -4.75
N ILE A 121 -13.59 -0.57 -5.54
CA ILE A 121 -14.27 -0.03 -6.73
C ILE A 121 -14.20 -0.97 -7.94
N THR A 122 -13.07 -1.66 -8.11
CA THR A 122 -12.83 -2.56 -9.27
C THR A 122 -13.52 -3.90 -9.08
#